data_AF-A0A8C3J3B8-F1
#
_entry.id   AF-A0A8C3J3B8-F1
#
_cell.length_a   1.000
_cell.length_b   1.000
_cell.length_c   1.000
_cell.angle_alpha   90.00
_cell.angle_beta   90.00
_cell.angle_gamma   90.00
#
_symmetry.space_group_name_H-M   'P 1'
#
loop_
_entity.id
_entity.type
_entity.pdbx_description
1 polymer ?
#
loop_
_entity_poly.entity_id
_entity_poly.type
_entity_poly.pdbx_seq_one_letter_code
_entity_poly.pdbx_strand_id
1 'polypeptide(L)'
;MQICTLIVDLQRRNEELNLKIQRMCEAALNGNEEEINNYDSEEESLSKKKPRLFCDICGCFDLHDTEDCPTQAQMLEEPPHSAYHGSRREERPYCDTCEMFGHWTADCNDDETF
;
A
#
# COMPACT_ATOMS: atom_id res chain seq x y z
N MET A 1 -5.88 60.33 -9.03
CA MET A 1 -6.14 59.31 -10.07
C MET A 1 -5.21 58.10 -9.99
N GLN A 2 -3.92 58.21 -9.63
CA GLN A 2 -2.99 57.07 -9.58
C GLN A 2 -3.27 56.01 -8.50
N ILE A 3 -3.88 56.37 -7.37
CA ILE A 3 -4.22 55.38 -6.32
C ILE A 3 -5.37 54.47 -6.79
N CYS A 4 -6.36 55.03 -7.49
CA CYS A 4 -7.49 54.26 -8.01
C CYS A 4 -7.06 53.27 -9.11
N THR A 5 -6.06 53.61 -9.93
CA THR A 5 -5.54 52.68 -10.95
C THR A 5 -4.79 51.52 -10.33
N LEU A 6 -3.96 51.77 -9.31
CA LEU A 6 -3.25 50.70 -8.60
C LEU A 6 -4.21 49.77 -7.85
N ILE A 7 -5.25 50.29 -7.22
CA ILE A 7 -6.25 49.47 -6.53
C ILE A 7 -7.00 48.58 -7.54
N VAL A 8 -7.41 49.14 -8.68
CA VAL A 8 -8.08 48.37 -9.74
C VAL A 8 -7.15 47.30 -10.33
N ASP A 9 -5.87 47.63 -10.54
CA ASP A 9 -4.87 46.66 -11.03
C ASP A 9 -4.62 45.53 -10.03
N LEU A 10 -4.60 45.84 -8.73
CA LEU A 10 -4.44 44.85 -7.66
C LEU A 10 -5.70 43.98 -7.50
N GLN A 11 -6.90 44.56 -7.62
CA GLN A 11 -8.16 43.82 -7.60
C GLN A 11 -8.23 42.84 -8.78
N ARG A 12 -7.89 43.29 -10.00
CA ARG A 12 -7.82 42.43 -11.18
C ARG A 12 -6.83 41.27 -11.01
N ARG A 13 -5.62 41.53 -10.49
CA ARG A 13 -4.64 40.45 -10.22
C ARG A 13 -5.13 39.47 -9.15
N ASN A 14 -5.80 39.96 -8.11
CA ASN A 14 -6.36 39.09 -7.09
C ASN A 14 -7.47 38.19 -7.66
N GLU A 15 -8.32 38.71 -8.54
CA GLU A 15 -9.33 37.93 -9.26
C GLU A 15 -8.68 36.86 -10.16
N GLU A 16 -7.64 37.22 -10.91
CA GLU A 16 -6.86 36.28 -11.74
C GLU A 16 -6.22 35.15 -10.90
N LEU A 17 -5.64 35.48 -9.74
CA LEU A 17 -5.04 34.50 -8.84
C LEU A 17 -6.10 33.58 -8.21
N ASN A 18 -7.25 34.11 -7.79
CA ASN A 18 -8.35 33.32 -7.27
C ASN A 18 -8.90 32.34 -8.31
N LEU A 19 -9.07 32.79 -9.56
CA LEU A 19 -9.45 31.93 -10.68
C LEU A 19 -8.42 30.81 -10.93
N LYS A 20 -7.12 31.11 -10.82
CA LYS A 20 -6.07 30.09 -10.95
C LYS A 20 -6.13 29.04 -9.84
N ILE A 21 -6.34 29.46 -8.60
CA ILE A 21 -6.50 28.55 -7.45
C ILE A 21 -7.71 27.65 -7.67
N GLN A 22 -8.86 28.22 -8.06
CA GLN A 22 -10.07 27.45 -8.32
C GLN A 22 -9.84 26.39 -9.40
N ARG A 23 -9.19 26.74 -10.52
CA ARG A 23 -8.84 25.78 -11.58
C ARG A 23 -7.91 24.68 -11.09
N MET A 24 -6.91 25.02 -10.27
CA MET A 24 -6.01 24.02 -9.69
C MET A 24 -6.75 23.06 -8.74
N CYS A 25 -7.69 23.57 -7.93
CA CYS A 25 -8.54 22.73 -7.08
C CYS A 25 -9.49 21.86 -7.89
N GLU A 26 -10.11 22.40 -8.94
CA GLU A 26 -10.96 21.63 -9.85
C GLU A 26 -10.18 20.55 -10.58
N ALA A 27 -8.94 20.81 -11.02
CA ALA A 27 -8.05 19.80 -11.61
C ALA A 27 -7.55 18.76 -10.60
N ALA A 28 -7.43 19.11 -9.31
CA ALA A 28 -7.09 18.16 -8.26
C ALA A 28 -8.26 17.23 -7.88
N LEU A 29 -9.51 17.71 -8.03
CA LEU A 29 -10.72 16.95 -7.71
C LEU A 29 -11.28 16.17 -8.91
N ASN A 30 -11.20 16.76 -10.10
CA ASN A 30 -11.45 16.07 -11.36
C ASN A 30 -10.12 15.45 -11.77
N GLY A 31 -9.88 14.17 -11.50
CA GLY A 31 -8.63 13.43 -11.77
C GLY A 31 -8.19 13.32 -13.24
N ASN A 32 -8.34 14.38 -14.03
CA ASN A 32 -7.65 14.59 -15.29
C ASN A 32 -6.28 15.19 -15.01
N GLU A 33 -5.33 14.29 -14.82
CA GLU A 33 -3.89 14.48 -14.97
C GLU A 33 -3.57 15.09 -16.34
N GLU A 34 -3.69 16.40 -16.49
CA GLU A 34 -2.92 17.12 -17.50
C GLU A 34 -1.74 17.78 -16.78
N GLU A 35 -0.80 16.92 -16.36
CA GLU A 35 0.52 17.36 -15.97
C GLU A 35 1.25 17.91 -17.21
N ILE A 36 1.40 19.23 -17.23
CA ILE A 36 2.34 19.91 -18.11
C ILE A 36 3.75 19.57 -17.62
N ASN A 37 4.24 18.40 -18.01
CA ASN A 37 5.65 18.04 -17.92
C ASN A 37 6.24 18.10 -19.33
N ASN A 38 6.77 19.27 -19.66
CA ASN A 38 7.65 19.45 -20.80
C ASN A 38 9.10 19.28 -20.33
N TYR A 39 9.65 18.07 -20.41
CA TYR A 39 11.07 17.88 -20.72
C TYR A 39 11.39 16.44 -21.16
N ASP A 40 11.52 16.32 -22.48
CA ASP A 40 12.54 15.53 -23.20
C ASP A 40 12.41 14.00 -23.37
N SER A 41 12.60 13.63 -24.64
CA SER A 41 12.87 12.33 -25.26
C SER A 41 11.84 11.18 -25.23
N GLU A 42 11.56 10.78 -26.46
CA GLU A 42 11.06 9.48 -26.93
C GLU A 42 9.56 9.18 -26.81
N GLU A 43 8.97 9.17 -28.01
CA GLU A 43 7.66 8.70 -28.41
C GLU A 43 7.37 7.27 -27.93
N GLU A 44 6.59 7.10 -26.87
CA GLU A 44 5.76 5.89 -26.73
C GLU A 44 4.57 6.15 -25.81
N SER A 45 3.41 6.34 -26.43
CA SER A 45 2.06 6.32 -25.84
C SER A 45 1.97 6.48 -24.32
N LEU A 46 1.62 7.69 -23.86
CA LEU A 46 1.15 8.02 -22.51
C LEU A 46 -0.20 7.36 -22.16
N SER A 47 -0.41 6.11 -22.57
CA SER A 47 -1.39 5.25 -21.92
C SER A 47 -0.84 5.00 -20.52
N LYS A 48 -1.52 5.50 -19.49
CA LYS A 48 -1.16 5.29 -18.08
C LYS A 48 -0.71 3.84 -17.89
N LYS A 49 0.62 3.61 -17.81
CA LYS A 49 1.17 2.26 -17.74
C LYS A 49 0.63 1.67 -16.44
N LYS A 50 -0.10 0.55 -16.53
CA LYS A 50 -0.63 -0.11 -15.35
C LYS A 50 0.54 -0.38 -14.38
N PRO A 51 0.35 -0.24 -13.05
CA PRO A 51 1.36 -0.61 -12.08
C PRO A 51 1.90 -2.01 -12.40
N ARG A 52 3.22 -2.16 -12.43
CA ARG A 52 3.84 -3.47 -12.68
C ARG A 52 3.49 -4.41 -11.52
N LEU A 53 3.14 -5.65 -11.85
CA LEU A 53 2.83 -6.67 -10.85
C LEU A 53 4.14 -7.28 -10.34
N PHE A 54 4.26 -7.50 -9.04
CA PHE A 54 5.42 -8.14 -8.43
C PHE A 54 4.94 -9.15 -7.39
N CYS A 55 5.44 -10.37 -7.48
CA CYS A 55 5.14 -11.40 -6.50
C CYS A 55 6.22 -11.39 -5.40
N ASP A 56 5.84 -11.08 -4.16
CA ASP A 56 6.77 -11.04 -3.02
C ASP A 56 7.26 -12.44 -2.60
N ILE A 57 6.55 -13.51 -2.99
CA ILE A 57 6.88 -14.90 -2.61
C ILE A 57 8.03 -15.45 -3.45
N CYS A 58 8.00 -15.26 -4.78
CA CYS A 58 9.01 -15.82 -5.67
C CYS A 58 9.83 -14.78 -6.45
N GLY A 59 9.54 -13.48 -6.26
CA GLY A 59 10.34 -12.37 -6.78
C GLY A 59 10.23 -12.13 -8.30
N CYS A 60 9.22 -12.69 -8.97
CA CYS A 60 9.02 -12.47 -10.39
C CYS A 60 8.12 -11.24 -10.66
N PHE A 61 8.44 -10.51 -11.72
CA PHE A 61 7.62 -9.40 -12.21
C PHE A 61 6.66 -9.88 -13.29
N ASP A 62 5.47 -9.25 -13.33
CA ASP A 62 4.48 -9.29 -14.41
C ASP A 62 3.91 -10.68 -14.78
N LEU A 63 4.24 -11.74 -14.02
CA LEU A 63 3.72 -13.09 -14.26
C LEU A 63 2.43 -13.38 -13.48
N HIS A 64 2.44 -13.13 -12.17
CA HIS A 64 1.33 -13.34 -11.25
C HIS A 64 1.46 -12.36 -10.07
N ASP A 65 0.36 -12.12 -9.36
CA ASP A 65 0.39 -11.45 -8.07
C ASP A 65 0.63 -12.47 -6.95
N THR A 66 0.95 -11.99 -5.75
CA THR A 66 1.26 -12.80 -4.57
C THR A 66 0.21 -13.87 -4.28
N GLU A 67 -1.08 -13.60 -4.48
CA GLU A 67 -2.18 -14.56 -4.22
C GLU A 67 -2.20 -15.76 -5.18
N ASP A 68 -1.68 -15.60 -6.40
CA ASP A 68 -1.67 -16.62 -7.46
C ASP A 68 -0.32 -17.35 -7.56
N CYS A 69 0.55 -17.20 -6.55
CA CYS A 69 1.90 -17.74 -6.60
C CYS A 69 1.89 -19.28 -6.54
N PRO A 70 2.43 -20.01 -7.53
CA PRO A 70 2.40 -21.47 -7.55
C PRO A 70 3.22 -22.10 -6.40
N THR A 71 4.25 -21.39 -5.91
CA THR A 71 5.01 -21.83 -4.74
C THR A 71 4.22 -21.67 -3.44
N GLN A 72 3.17 -20.82 -3.41
CA GLN A 72 2.23 -20.75 -2.28
C GLN A 72 1.52 -22.09 -2.06
N ALA A 73 1.17 -22.80 -3.15
CA ALA A 73 0.55 -24.13 -3.05
C ALA A 73 1.53 -25.23 -2.63
N GLN A 74 2.84 -25.02 -2.76
CA GLN A 74 3.83 -25.98 -2.24
C GLN A 74 4.05 -25.83 -0.73
N MET A 75 3.54 -24.76 -0.11
CA MET A 75 3.43 -24.65 1.36
C MET A 75 2.24 -25.44 1.93
N LEU A 76 1.44 -26.15 1.12
CA LEU A 76 0.41 -27.08 1.63
C LEU A 76 0.97 -28.33 2.33
N GLU A 77 2.29 -28.51 2.39
CA GLU A 77 2.93 -29.39 3.38
C GLU A 77 3.05 -28.73 4.77
N GLU A 78 2.35 -27.63 5.01
CA GLU A 78 2.07 -27.19 6.37
C GLU A 78 1.35 -28.33 7.12
N PRO A 79 1.83 -28.70 8.32
CA PRO A 79 1.10 -29.63 9.17
C PRO A 79 -0.35 -29.12 9.27
N PRO A 80 -1.35 -30.03 9.26
CA PRO A 80 -2.75 -29.65 9.16
C PRO A 80 -3.02 -28.49 10.12
N HIS A 81 -3.54 -27.37 9.58
CA HIS A 81 -3.89 -26.20 10.39
C HIS A 81 -4.57 -26.70 11.65
N SER A 82 -4.10 -26.24 12.82
CA SER A 82 -4.45 -26.90 14.08
C SER A 82 -5.96 -27.12 14.15
N ALA A 83 -6.40 -28.38 14.17
CA ALA A 83 -7.81 -28.77 14.26
C ALA A 83 -8.42 -28.46 15.65
N TYR A 84 -7.74 -27.63 16.43
CA TYR A 84 -8.15 -27.21 17.75
C TYR A 84 -9.31 -26.22 17.64
N HIS A 85 -10.53 -26.75 17.70
CA HIS A 85 -11.75 -25.98 17.90
C HIS A 85 -11.98 -25.75 19.40
N GLY A 86 -11.10 -24.97 20.02
CA GLY A 86 -11.24 -24.57 21.42
C GLY A 86 -12.48 -23.71 21.66
N SER A 87 -12.99 -23.71 22.89
CA SER A 87 -13.99 -22.75 23.32
C SER A 87 -13.43 -21.33 23.22
N ARG A 88 -14.19 -20.38 22.66
CA ARG A 88 -13.76 -18.96 22.56
C ARG A 88 -13.41 -18.34 23.93
N ARG A 89 -13.87 -18.95 25.03
CA ARG A 89 -13.69 -18.47 26.40
C ARG A 89 -12.48 -19.09 27.10
N GLU A 90 -11.83 -20.07 26.49
CA GLU A 90 -10.70 -20.79 27.09
C GLU A 90 -9.40 -20.36 26.41
N GLU A 91 -8.39 -20.00 27.22
CA GLU A 91 -7.06 -19.67 26.72
C GLU A 91 -6.33 -20.94 26.28
N ARG A 92 -5.72 -20.88 25.09
CA ARG A 92 -4.94 -21.99 24.55
C ARG A 92 -3.58 -22.03 25.24
N PRO A 93 -3.11 -23.19 25.73
CA PRO A 93 -1.78 -23.33 26.31
C PRO A 93 -0.69 -22.93 25.30
N TYR A 94 0.12 -21.95 25.69
CA TYR A 94 1.29 -21.47 24.95
C TYR A 94 2.50 -21.54 25.86
N CYS A 95 3.62 -22.00 25.31
CA CYS A 95 4.90 -22.07 26.00
C CYS A 95 5.84 -21.03 25.41
N ASP A 96 6.28 -20.09 26.25
CA ASP A 96 7.24 -19.04 25.85
C ASP A 96 8.65 -19.61 25.62
N THR A 97 9.01 -20.71 26.31
CA THR A 97 10.31 -21.38 26.14
C THR A 97 10.43 -22.07 24.78
N CYS A 98 9.35 -22.72 24.32
CA CYS A 98 9.32 -23.43 23.03
C CYS A 98 8.75 -22.60 21.87
N GLU A 99 8.26 -21.40 22.16
CA GLU A 99 7.56 -20.51 21.21
C GLU A 99 6.44 -21.22 20.41
N MET A 100 5.73 -22.15 21.05
CA MET A 100 4.67 -22.93 20.40
C MET A 100 3.46 -23.20 21.30
N PHE A 101 2.35 -23.49 20.65
CA PHE A 101 1.14 -23.95 21.33
C PHE A 101 1.20 -25.45 21.62
N GLY A 102 0.72 -25.86 22.79
CA GLY A 102 0.57 -27.29 23.14
C GLY A 102 0.72 -27.62 24.62
N HIS A 103 1.43 -26.77 25.37
CA HIS A 103 1.58 -26.86 26.83
C HIS A 103 1.81 -25.45 27.40
N TRP A 104 1.68 -25.28 28.71
CA TRP A 104 2.03 -24.04 29.38
C TRP A 104 3.53 -23.99 29.67
N THR A 105 4.11 -22.79 29.70
CA THR A 105 5.51 -22.57 30.10
C THR A 105 5.85 -23.25 31.44
N ALA A 106 4.88 -23.35 32.37
CA ALA A 106 5.07 -24.00 33.67
C ALA A 106 5.22 -25.54 33.62
N ASP A 107 4.73 -26.18 32.57
CA ASP A 107 4.77 -27.64 32.38
C ASP A 107 5.79 -28.04 31.30
N CYS A 108 6.66 -27.11 30.89
CA CYS A 108 7.67 -27.34 29.85
C CYS A 108 8.80 -28.24 30.37
N ASN A 109 9.14 -29.28 29.62
CA ASN A 109 10.31 -30.12 29.87
C ASN A 109 11.45 -29.65 28.96
N ASP A 110 12.18 -28.62 29.38
CA ASP A 110 13.29 -28.00 28.65
C ASP A 110 14.67 -28.65 28.91
N ASP A 111 14.70 -29.75 29.68
CA ASP A 111 15.92 -30.45 30.11
C ASP A 111 16.64 -31.29 29.01
N GLU A 112 16.27 -31.16 27.73
CA GLU A 112 16.97 -31.83 26.63
C GLU A 112 18.21 -31.03 26.18
N THR A 113 19.30 -31.13 26.95
CA THR A 113 20.65 -30.83 26.45
C THR A 113 21.18 -32.00 25.61
N PHE A 114 21.53 -31.73 24.35
CA PHE A 114 22.13 -32.67 23.38
C PHE A 114 23.41 -33.37 23.87
#